data_AF-A0A031I4Q1-F1
#
_entry.id   AF-A0A031I4Q1-F1
#
_cell.length_a   1.000
_cell.length_b   1.000
_cell.length_c   1.000
_cell.angle_alpha   90.00
_cell.angle_beta   90.00
_cell.angle_gamma   90.00
#
_symmetry.space_group_name_H-M   'P 1'
#
loop_
_entity.id
_entity.type
_entity.pdbx_description
1 polymer ?
#
loop_
_entity_poly.entity_id
_entity_poly.type
_entity_poly.pdbx_seq_one_letter_code
_entity_poly.pdbx_strand_id
1 'polypeptide(L)'
;MRFGKIWVSLLALAVAQPVAAEWYEATSKHFIVYAQGSADLVQKRAERLEWFDGLVRMFNAIPANEGDGSNKLTVYVVADDSAVRRLFGKGGDHIAGFYQGRASGSVAFTPARDERPDDINALHPQVVLFHEYGHHLLLGNYETALPAWFGEGYPEFLSTARFDKDAIWLGTPAQHRAYDLLMAAPLSAEQLFSLNMSQKLRDTQTAALYARGWLLTHYLVMDPTRKAQLDAYLRALNAGTPGAEAARAAFGDLRTLDKSLSAYLHKSTMAAYRIPITRLPKPVVSVRALSPGEREMITLRMRSDRGVNRETAQPILAEATPIAERYPKDAVVQGWFAEMALDAGRLDLADAAADRALAIDPKSSQALVYKAQVHLRRASAAHATDPAVWREARNWLLRANKIDTNDAYALQLFYQSFRMAGTPPTDNAKAALRRAHELVPQDEGLALTYAVQMLLDDKRDAARLVLRPLAYSAHSQTDNPAARLLAALDAGKTGPQALAALGAPLMIED
;
A
#
# COMPACT_ATOMS: atom_id res chain seq x y z
N MET A 1 -85.19 5.14 8.77
CA MET A 1 -84.26 4.61 7.73
C MET A 1 -82.93 5.33 7.87
N ARG A 2 -81.90 4.64 8.39
CA ARG A 2 -80.54 5.18 8.53
C ARG A 2 -79.72 4.71 7.33
N PHE A 3 -79.30 5.62 6.47
CA PHE A 3 -78.30 5.35 5.44
C PHE A 3 -76.91 5.58 6.04
N GLY A 4 -76.12 4.52 6.14
CA GLY A 4 -74.72 4.55 6.59
C GLY A 4 -73.81 5.12 5.51
N LYS A 5 -72.94 6.06 5.89
CA LYS A 5 -71.87 6.60 5.03
C LYS A 5 -70.67 5.64 5.09
N ILE A 6 -70.35 5.00 3.98
CA ILE A 6 -69.13 4.22 3.78
C ILE A 6 -67.99 5.21 3.49
N TRP A 7 -66.99 5.24 4.36
CA TRP A 7 -65.72 5.93 4.10
C TRP A 7 -64.76 4.95 3.41
N VAL A 8 -64.34 5.29 2.20
CA VAL A 8 -63.27 4.59 1.48
C VAL A 8 -61.94 5.19 1.94
N SER A 9 -61.18 4.44 2.72
CA SER A 9 -59.81 4.79 3.10
C SER A 9 -58.86 4.49 1.94
N LEU A 10 -58.31 5.54 1.33
CA LEU A 10 -57.19 5.45 0.38
C LEU A 10 -55.91 5.08 1.15
N LEU A 11 -55.49 3.81 1.03
CA LEU A 11 -54.15 3.38 1.44
C LEU A 11 -53.13 3.98 0.46
N ALA A 12 -52.39 5.00 0.89
CA ALA A 12 -51.20 5.46 0.20
C ALA A 12 -50.08 4.42 0.41
N LEU A 13 -49.86 3.58 -0.60
CA LEU A 13 -48.67 2.75 -0.70
C LEU A 13 -47.46 3.66 -0.91
N ALA A 14 -46.81 4.06 0.20
CA ALA A 14 -45.48 4.64 0.15
C ALA A 14 -44.51 3.56 -0.35
N VAL A 15 -44.20 3.61 -1.65
CA VAL A 15 -43.09 2.83 -2.21
C VAL A 15 -41.83 3.39 -1.58
N ALA A 16 -41.31 2.72 -0.55
CA ALA A 16 -39.99 2.99 -0.02
C ALA A 16 -38.99 2.75 -1.17
N GLN A 17 -38.54 3.83 -1.81
CA GLN A 17 -37.40 3.77 -2.71
C GLN A 17 -36.24 3.19 -1.89
N PRO A 18 -35.55 2.14 -2.35
CA PRO A 18 -34.35 1.68 -1.68
C PRO A 18 -33.40 2.87 -1.62
N VAL A 19 -33.07 3.34 -0.41
CA VAL A 19 -32.02 4.35 -0.22
C VAL A 19 -30.75 3.71 -0.77
N ALA A 20 -30.35 4.12 -1.97
CA ALA A 20 -29.05 3.76 -2.51
C ALA A 20 -28.01 4.18 -1.47
N ALA A 21 -27.22 3.21 -0.98
CA ALA A 21 -26.26 3.47 0.07
C ALA A 21 -25.29 4.58 -0.37
N GLU A 22 -25.33 5.70 0.35
CA GLU A 22 -24.58 6.90 0.00
C GLU A 22 -23.09 6.67 0.21
N TRP A 23 -22.27 7.16 -0.72
CA TRP A 23 -20.80 7.12 -0.61
C TRP A 23 -20.30 8.33 0.18
N TYR A 24 -19.35 8.07 1.06
CA TYR A 24 -18.65 9.09 1.83
C TYR A 24 -17.14 8.97 1.61
N GLU A 25 -16.47 10.12 1.69
CA GLU A 25 -15.03 10.24 1.84
C GLU A 25 -14.74 10.68 3.28
N ALA A 26 -13.89 9.93 3.99
CA ALA A 26 -13.29 10.37 5.24
C ALA A 26 -11.79 10.60 5.04
N THR A 27 -11.32 11.80 5.33
CA THR A 27 -9.92 12.20 5.18
C THR A 27 -9.31 12.50 6.54
N SER A 28 -8.19 11.87 6.83
CA SER A 28 -7.41 12.02 8.07
C SER A 28 -5.96 12.39 7.74
N LYS A 29 -5.02 12.28 8.70
CA LYS A 29 -3.61 12.62 8.46
C LYS A 29 -2.98 11.64 7.45
N HIS A 30 -3.17 10.34 7.64
CA HIS A 30 -2.52 9.29 6.86
C HIS A 30 -3.45 8.57 5.87
N PHE A 31 -4.76 8.76 5.97
CA PHE A 31 -5.73 7.99 5.18
C PHE A 31 -6.75 8.86 4.44
N ILE A 32 -7.20 8.35 3.29
CA ILE A 32 -8.44 8.73 2.63
C ILE A 32 -9.28 7.46 2.56
N VAL A 33 -10.49 7.45 3.12
CA VAL A 33 -11.36 6.27 3.15
C VAL A 33 -12.62 6.55 2.34
N TYR A 34 -12.84 5.75 1.28
CA TYR A 34 -14.08 5.75 0.53
C TYR A 34 -14.92 4.54 0.92
N ALA A 35 -16.15 4.77 1.36
CA ALA A 35 -17.07 3.69 1.72
C ALA A 35 -18.53 4.09 1.52
N GLN A 36 -19.38 3.11 1.25
CA GLN A 36 -20.83 3.27 1.36
C GLN A 36 -21.28 3.12 2.81
N GLY A 37 -22.33 3.84 3.20
CA GLY A 37 -22.96 3.70 4.52
C GLY A 37 -23.40 5.04 5.09
N SER A 38 -23.10 5.28 6.37
CA SER A 38 -23.35 6.55 7.06
C SER A 38 -22.03 7.29 7.34
N ALA A 39 -22.09 8.62 7.41
CA ALA A 39 -20.94 9.45 7.76
C ALA A 39 -20.22 8.99 9.04
N ASP A 40 -20.98 8.63 10.09
CA ASP A 40 -20.44 8.14 11.38
C ASP A 40 -19.68 6.81 11.23
N LEU A 41 -20.19 5.87 10.43
CA LEU A 41 -19.50 4.60 10.20
C LEU A 41 -18.18 4.81 9.44
N VAL A 42 -18.19 5.67 8.40
CA VAL A 42 -16.99 5.97 7.61
C VAL A 42 -15.97 6.75 8.45
N GLN A 43 -16.42 7.67 9.31
CA GLN A 43 -15.57 8.36 10.28
C GLN A 43 -14.87 7.36 11.19
N LYS A 44 -15.62 6.47 11.85
CA LYS A 44 -15.07 5.47 12.78
C LYS A 44 -14.04 4.55 12.13
N ARG A 45 -14.23 4.19 10.85
CA ARG A 45 -13.25 3.42 10.08
C ARG A 45 -11.94 4.19 9.90
N ALA A 46 -12.00 5.46 9.52
CA ALA A 46 -10.81 6.31 9.40
C ALA A 46 -10.13 6.55 10.75
N GLU A 47 -10.89 6.80 11.83
CA GLU A 47 -10.33 6.95 13.18
C GLU A 47 -9.61 5.68 13.64
N ARG A 48 -10.19 4.50 13.36
CA ARG A 48 -9.57 3.19 13.65
C ARG A 48 -8.24 3.00 12.93
N LEU A 49 -8.14 3.43 11.67
CA LEU A 49 -6.88 3.40 10.93
C LEU A 49 -5.83 4.34 11.52
N GLU A 50 -6.21 5.56 11.91
CA GLU A 50 -5.30 6.50 12.59
C GLU A 50 -4.82 5.98 13.94
N TRP A 51 -5.70 5.36 14.72
CA TRP A 51 -5.31 4.71 15.97
C TRP A 51 -4.36 3.53 15.73
N PHE A 52 -4.56 2.76 14.65
CA PHE A 52 -3.66 1.69 14.27
C PHE A 52 -2.28 2.23 13.84
N ASP A 53 -2.23 3.27 13.00
CA ASP A 53 -0.97 3.96 12.66
C ASP A 53 -0.23 4.44 13.91
N GLY A 54 -0.93 5.19 14.78
CA GLY A 54 -0.35 5.69 16.02
C GLY A 54 0.16 4.56 16.93
N LEU A 55 -0.55 3.44 16.99
CA LEU A 55 -0.15 2.24 17.71
C LEU A 55 1.15 1.66 17.14
N VAL A 56 1.19 1.40 15.83
CA VAL A 56 2.36 0.77 15.19
C VAL A 56 3.57 1.68 15.30
N ARG A 57 3.42 2.99 15.06
CA ARG A 57 4.50 3.96 15.19
C ARG A 57 5.03 4.06 16.62
N MET A 58 4.13 4.14 17.62
CA MET A 58 4.54 4.13 19.03
C MET A 58 5.30 2.84 19.37
N PHE A 59 4.77 1.69 18.97
CA PHE A 59 5.36 0.39 19.31
C PHE A 59 6.74 0.19 18.67
N ASN A 60 6.96 0.75 17.48
CA ASN A 60 8.22 0.68 16.74
C ASN A 60 9.14 1.89 16.98
N ALA A 61 8.76 2.82 17.87
CA ALA A 61 9.47 4.09 18.08
C ALA A 61 9.71 4.88 16.77
N ILE A 62 8.78 4.79 15.81
CA ILE A 62 8.83 5.53 14.55
C ILE A 62 8.43 6.97 14.84
N PRO A 63 9.30 7.96 14.61
CA PRO A 63 8.97 9.36 14.82
C PRO A 63 7.94 9.86 13.80
N ALA A 64 7.27 10.95 14.12
CA ALA A 64 6.54 11.71 13.11
C ALA A 64 7.55 12.27 12.09
N ASN A 65 7.20 12.24 10.80
CA ASN A 65 8.03 12.77 9.73
C ASN A 65 7.40 14.04 9.14
N GLU A 66 8.21 14.90 8.52
CA GLU A 66 7.73 16.15 7.89
C GLU A 66 6.78 15.91 6.71
N GLY A 67 6.75 14.69 6.15
CA GLY A 67 5.84 14.27 5.09
C GLY A 67 4.51 13.70 5.59
N ASP A 68 4.30 13.57 6.91
CA ASP A 68 3.12 12.92 7.44
C ASP A 68 1.91 13.82 7.14
N GLY A 69 1.02 13.36 6.28
CA GLY A 69 -0.04 14.20 5.72
C GLY A 69 -0.05 14.21 4.20
N SER A 70 1.13 14.04 3.62
CA SER A 70 1.37 13.85 2.19
C SER A 70 1.36 12.35 1.86
N ASN A 71 1.03 11.99 0.62
CA ASN A 71 1.00 10.59 0.14
C ASN A 71 0.09 9.65 0.97
N LYS A 72 -1.12 10.12 1.33
CA LYS A 72 -2.10 9.34 2.11
C LYS A 72 -2.42 7.99 1.45
N LEU A 73 -2.66 6.98 2.28
CA LEU A 73 -3.20 5.71 1.82
C LEU A 73 -4.70 5.85 1.52
N THR A 74 -5.09 5.62 0.27
CA THR A 74 -6.49 5.54 -0.13
C THR A 74 -7.04 4.15 0.14
N VAL A 75 -8.04 4.04 1.02
CA VAL A 75 -8.72 2.78 1.37
C VAL A 75 -10.11 2.77 0.75
N TYR A 76 -10.33 1.84 -0.16
CA TYR A 76 -11.64 1.56 -0.74
C TYR A 76 -12.32 0.43 0.02
N VAL A 77 -13.41 0.75 0.70
CA VAL A 77 -14.27 -0.25 1.34
C VAL A 77 -15.38 -0.64 0.38
N VAL A 78 -15.23 -1.80 -0.24
CA VAL A 78 -16.12 -2.31 -1.29
C VAL A 78 -17.18 -3.27 -0.72
N ALA A 79 -18.22 -3.56 -1.49
CA ALA A 79 -19.38 -4.29 -0.98
C ALA A 79 -19.04 -5.65 -0.34
N ASP A 80 -18.19 -6.46 -0.98
CA ASP A 80 -17.93 -7.85 -0.59
C ASP A 80 -16.58 -8.37 -1.12
N ASP A 81 -16.25 -9.61 -0.73
CA ASP A 81 -15.04 -10.29 -1.20
C ASP A 81 -15.01 -10.47 -2.72
N SER A 82 -16.18 -10.60 -3.37
CA SER A 82 -16.25 -10.74 -4.83
C SER A 82 -15.82 -9.45 -5.52
N ALA A 83 -16.17 -8.28 -4.98
CA ALA A 83 -15.70 -6.99 -5.46
C ALA A 83 -14.19 -6.84 -5.30
N VAL A 84 -13.63 -7.27 -4.16
CA VAL A 84 -12.18 -7.30 -3.95
C VAL A 84 -11.50 -8.21 -4.98
N ARG A 85 -12.00 -9.43 -5.19
CA ARG A 85 -11.43 -10.39 -6.16
C ARG A 85 -11.47 -9.87 -7.59
N ARG A 86 -12.57 -9.20 -7.98
CA ARG A 86 -12.67 -8.53 -9.29
C ARG A 86 -11.64 -7.42 -9.46
N LEU A 87 -11.40 -6.63 -8.41
CA LEU A 87 -10.38 -5.57 -8.43
C LEU A 87 -8.96 -6.15 -8.37
N PHE A 88 -8.74 -7.27 -7.67
CA PHE A 88 -7.44 -7.92 -7.65
C PHE A 88 -7.08 -8.47 -9.03
N GLY A 89 -8.04 -9.13 -9.68
CA GLY A 89 -7.87 -9.77 -10.98
C GLY A 89 -7.30 -11.20 -10.86
N LYS A 90 -6.52 -11.60 -11.88
CA LYS A 90 -5.98 -12.96 -11.99
C LYS A 90 -5.10 -13.32 -10.79
N GLY A 91 -5.32 -14.49 -10.20
CA GLY A 91 -4.59 -14.98 -9.03
C GLY A 91 -5.18 -14.55 -7.68
N GLY A 92 -6.34 -13.89 -7.68
CA GLY A 92 -6.98 -13.33 -6.49
C GLY A 92 -8.05 -14.20 -5.82
N ASP A 93 -8.26 -15.43 -6.26
CA ASP A 93 -9.48 -16.21 -5.93
C ASP A 93 -9.70 -16.44 -4.42
N HIS A 94 -8.64 -16.33 -3.61
CA HIS A 94 -8.66 -16.55 -2.16
C HIS A 94 -8.29 -15.29 -1.35
N ILE A 95 -8.32 -14.12 -1.98
CA ILE A 95 -7.92 -12.86 -1.34
C ILE A 95 -9.13 -12.20 -0.67
N ALA A 96 -8.92 -11.69 0.54
CA ALA A 96 -9.92 -11.02 1.38
C ALA A 96 -9.65 -9.50 1.55
N GLY A 97 -8.59 -9.01 0.91
CA GLY A 97 -8.16 -7.61 0.86
C GLY A 97 -6.75 -7.55 0.30
N PHE A 98 -6.33 -6.41 -0.24
CA PHE A 98 -4.95 -6.24 -0.71
C PHE A 98 -4.55 -4.78 -0.71
N TYR A 99 -3.24 -4.56 -0.79
CA TYR A 99 -2.59 -3.26 -0.79
C TYR A 99 -1.62 -3.14 -1.95
N GLN A 100 -1.45 -1.91 -2.42
CA GLN A 100 -0.43 -1.57 -3.39
C GLN A 100 0.28 -0.28 -2.96
N GLY A 101 1.58 -0.40 -2.67
CA GLY A 101 2.47 0.72 -2.43
C GLY A 101 2.88 1.35 -3.75
N ARG A 102 2.52 2.61 -3.97
CA ARG A 102 2.93 3.39 -5.14
C ARG A 102 3.00 4.88 -4.83
N ALA A 103 3.96 5.56 -5.42
CA ALA A 103 4.17 6.99 -5.24
C ALA A 103 3.00 7.80 -5.79
N SER A 104 2.37 7.34 -6.88
CA SER A 104 1.17 7.93 -7.49
C SER A 104 -0.09 7.90 -6.61
N GLY A 105 -0.02 7.27 -5.44
CA GLY A 105 -1.09 7.19 -4.46
C GLY A 105 -1.29 5.74 -4.03
N SER A 106 -0.78 5.38 -2.86
CA SER A 106 -0.92 4.03 -2.33
C SER A 106 -2.40 3.69 -2.09
N VAL A 107 -2.81 2.46 -2.41
CA VAL A 107 -4.22 2.04 -2.36
C VAL A 107 -4.39 0.74 -1.61
N ALA A 108 -5.51 0.60 -0.90
CA ALA A 108 -5.95 -0.65 -0.29
C ALA A 108 -7.43 -0.91 -0.62
N PHE A 109 -7.77 -2.18 -0.82
CA PHE A 109 -9.14 -2.62 -1.06
C PHE A 109 -9.55 -3.63 0.00
N THR A 110 -10.67 -3.37 0.68
CA THR A 110 -11.20 -4.22 1.76
C THR A 110 -12.72 -4.36 1.61
N PRO A 111 -13.32 -5.52 1.89
CA PRO A 111 -14.77 -5.66 1.87
C PRO A 111 -15.43 -4.97 3.08
N ALA A 112 -16.70 -4.59 2.94
CA ALA A 112 -17.48 -3.83 3.92
C ALA A 112 -18.06 -4.68 5.06
N ARG A 113 -17.97 -6.02 4.96
CA ARG A 113 -18.55 -6.93 5.95
C ARG A 113 -18.07 -6.58 7.35
N ASP A 114 -19.01 -6.42 8.28
CA ASP A 114 -18.70 -6.18 9.67
C ASP A 114 -17.84 -7.32 10.24
N GLU A 115 -17.05 -7.01 11.26
CA GLU A 115 -16.44 -8.02 12.12
C GLU A 115 -17.57 -8.93 12.61
N ARG A 116 -17.76 -10.12 12.00
CA ARG A 116 -18.73 -11.11 12.47
C ARG A 116 -18.27 -11.57 13.85
N PRO A 117 -18.88 -11.08 14.96
CA PRO A 117 -18.34 -11.35 16.29
C PRO A 117 -18.43 -12.84 16.65
N ASP A 118 -19.30 -13.56 15.96
CA ASP A 118 -19.68 -14.94 16.24
C ASP A 118 -18.68 -15.97 15.68
N ASP A 119 -17.79 -15.59 14.75
CA ASP A 119 -16.74 -16.47 14.22
C ASP A 119 -15.36 -15.89 14.50
N ILE A 120 -14.86 -16.18 15.71
CA ILE A 120 -13.54 -15.75 16.17
C ILE A 120 -12.40 -16.26 15.29
N ASN A 121 -12.61 -17.33 14.50
CA ASN A 121 -11.61 -17.91 13.62
C ASN A 121 -11.68 -17.36 12.18
N ALA A 122 -12.67 -16.50 11.88
CA ALA A 122 -12.79 -15.91 10.55
C ALA A 122 -11.64 -14.92 10.29
N LEU A 123 -11.12 -14.95 9.06
CA LEU A 123 -10.23 -13.89 8.58
C LEU A 123 -11.04 -12.60 8.37
N HIS A 124 -11.02 -11.72 9.37
CA HIS A 124 -11.71 -10.44 9.27
C HIS A 124 -11.02 -9.51 8.25
N PRO A 125 -11.79 -8.70 7.49
CA PRO A 125 -11.22 -7.74 6.52
C PRO A 125 -10.18 -6.80 7.13
N GLN A 126 -10.43 -6.39 8.37
CA GLN A 126 -9.55 -5.53 9.14
C GLN A 126 -8.18 -6.17 9.41
N VAL A 127 -8.14 -7.48 9.67
CA VAL A 127 -6.88 -8.22 9.86
C VAL A 127 -6.05 -8.13 8.59
N VAL A 128 -6.66 -8.32 7.43
CA VAL A 128 -5.96 -8.18 6.14
C VAL A 128 -5.47 -6.75 5.95
N LEU A 129 -6.32 -5.74 6.13
CA LEU A 129 -5.94 -4.34 5.97
C LEU A 129 -4.77 -3.95 6.90
N PHE A 130 -4.79 -4.41 8.15
CA PHE A 130 -3.72 -4.15 9.11
C PHE A 130 -2.44 -4.93 8.81
N HIS A 131 -2.55 -6.16 8.30
CA HIS A 131 -1.40 -6.92 7.79
C HIS A 131 -0.73 -6.16 6.66
N GLU A 132 -1.51 -5.76 5.65
CA GLU A 132 -0.99 -4.98 4.54
C GLU A 132 -0.42 -3.61 4.96
N TYR A 133 -1.03 -2.96 5.96
CA TYR A 133 -0.49 -1.72 6.52
C TYR A 133 0.78 -1.96 7.35
N GLY A 134 0.91 -3.13 7.98
CA GLY A 134 2.15 -3.59 8.58
C GLY A 134 3.28 -3.66 7.56
N HIS A 135 3.01 -4.20 6.36
CA HIS A 135 3.96 -4.16 5.23
C HIS A 135 4.31 -2.73 4.82
N HIS A 136 3.31 -1.85 4.69
CA HIS A 136 3.50 -0.44 4.38
C HIS A 136 4.49 0.25 5.34
N LEU A 137 4.36 0.03 6.65
CA LEU A 137 5.25 0.63 7.64
C LEU A 137 6.61 -0.09 7.76
N LEU A 138 6.67 -1.42 7.60
CA LEU A 138 7.93 -2.16 7.64
C LEU A 138 8.87 -1.77 6.49
N LEU A 139 8.35 -1.76 5.26
CA LEU A 139 9.13 -1.38 4.08
C LEU A 139 9.66 0.05 4.18
N GLY A 140 8.97 0.91 4.95
CA GLY A 140 9.37 2.31 5.09
C GLY A 140 10.26 2.69 6.25
N ASN A 141 10.52 1.79 7.19
CA ASN A 141 11.29 2.12 8.39
C ASN A 141 12.44 1.15 8.67
N TYR A 142 12.60 0.10 7.86
CA TYR A 142 13.67 -0.88 8.02
C TYR A 142 14.59 -0.90 6.79
N GLU A 143 15.79 -0.33 6.92
CA GLU A 143 16.84 -0.36 5.87
C GLU A 143 17.50 -1.75 5.70
N THR A 144 17.06 -2.73 6.50
CA THR A 144 17.65 -4.06 6.59
C THR A 144 16.80 -5.10 5.89
N ALA A 145 17.45 -6.10 5.28
CA ALA A 145 16.74 -7.28 4.78
C ALA A 145 16.03 -7.98 5.95
N LEU A 146 14.71 -8.14 5.83
CA LEU A 146 13.91 -8.95 6.73
C LEU A 146 13.78 -10.36 6.14
N PRO A 147 14.04 -11.42 6.92
CA PRO A 147 13.81 -12.78 6.45
C PRO A 147 12.31 -13.01 6.30
N ALA A 148 11.91 -13.82 5.31
CA ALA A 148 10.52 -14.04 4.93
C ALA A 148 9.58 -14.33 6.12
N TRP A 149 10.04 -15.16 7.07
CA TRP A 149 9.23 -15.49 8.25
C TRP A 149 8.91 -14.30 9.14
N PHE A 150 9.82 -13.34 9.25
CA PHE A 150 9.62 -12.13 10.05
C PHE A 150 8.94 -11.05 9.22
N GLY A 151 9.28 -10.95 7.93
CA GLY A 151 8.63 -10.08 6.96
C GLY A 151 7.12 -10.32 6.86
N GLU A 152 6.65 -11.57 6.95
CA GLU A 152 5.21 -11.87 7.04
C GLU A 152 4.70 -12.04 8.48
N GLY A 153 5.53 -12.56 9.38
CA GLY A 153 5.14 -12.82 10.77
C GLY A 153 4.92 -11.56 11.60
N TYR A 154 5.65 -10.48 11.32
CA TYR A 154 5.50 -9.21 12.02
C TYR A 154 4.25 -8.44 11.61
N PRO A 155 3.93 -8.29 10.32
CA PRO A 155 2.63 -7.76 9.91
C PRO A 155 1.46 -8.61 10.41
N GLU A 156 1.57 -9.95 10.42
CA GLU A 156 0.57 -10.81 11.07
C GLU A 156 0.47 -10.53 12.58
N PHE A 157 1.58 -10.25 13.26
CA PHE A 157 1.55 -9.89 14.68
C PHE A 157 0.82 -8.56 14.90
N LEU A 158 1.10 -7.55 14.08
CA LEU A 158 0.43 -6.25 14.14
C LEU A 158 -1.06 -6.35 13.80
N SER A 159 -1.42 -7.21 12.84
CA SER A 159 -2.80 -7.37 12.36
C SER A 159 -3.77 -7.89 13.42
N THR A 160 -3.26 -8.53 14.47
CA THR A 160 -4.03 -8.97 15.64
C THR A 160 -4.41 -7.85 16.62
N ALA A 161 -4.27 -6.58 16.22
CA ALA A 161 -4.70 -5.45 17.01
C ALA A 161 -6.22 -5.50 17.26
N ARG A 162 -6.63 -5.54 18.53
CA ARG A 162 -8.03 -5.54 18.96
C ARG A 162 -8.40 -4.23 19.63
N PHE A 163 -9.49 -3.63 19.17
CA PHE A 163 -9.97 -2.33 19.65
C PHE A 163 -11.04 -2.53 20.71
N ASP A 164 -10.76 -2.12 21.94
CA ASP A 164 -11.76 -1.98 23.00
C ASP A 164 -12.18 -0.50 23.11
N LYS A 165 -13.08 -0.18 24.04
CA LYS A 165 -13.60 1.20 24.21
C LYS A 165 -12.55 2.22 24.64
N ASP A 166 -11.58 1.80 25.45
CA ASP A 166 -10.58 2.69 26.10
C ASP A 166 -9.12 2.29 25.83
N ALA A 167 -8.89 1.16 25.16
CA ALA A 167 -7.58 0.62 24.89
C ALA A 167 -7.54 -0.17 23.58
N ILE A 168 -6.34 -0.32 23.04
CA ILE A 168 -6.04 -1.22 21.93
C ILE A 168 -5.11 -2.30 22.46
N TRP A 169 -5.44 -3.56 22.17
CA TRP A 169 -4.60 -4.70 22.48
C TRP A 169 -3.77 -5.06 21.25
N LEU A 170 -2.45 -5.13 21.39
CA LEU A 170 -1.54 -5.53 20.33
C LEU A 170 -0.97 -6.92 20.60
N GLY A 171 -0.89 -7.75 19.56
CA GLY A 171 -0.37 -9.11 19.68
C GLY A 171 -1.36 -10.07 20.35
N THR A 172 -2.66 -9.93 20.07
CA THR A 172 -3.63 -10.92 20.56
C THR A 172 -3.47 -12.24 19.78
N PRO A 173 -3.95 -13.40 20.30
CA PRO A 173 -3.84 -14.66 19.55
C PRO A 173 -4.44 -14.55 18.15
N ALA A 174 -3.69 -14.97 17.13
CA ALA A 174 -4.13 -15.01 15.74
C ALA A 174 -5.14 -16.15 15.50
N GLN A 175 -6.37 -15.97 15.96
CA GLN A 175 -7.43 -16.98 15.86
C GLN A 175 -7.73 -17.37 14.40
N HIS A 176 -7.57 -16.44 13.45
CA HIS A 176 -7.66 -16.71 12.01
C HIS A 176 -6.60 -17.70 11.49
N ARG A 177 -5.55 -17.97 12.26
CA ARG A 177 -4.49 -18.95 11.97
C ARG A 177 -4.58 -20.19 12.84
N ALA A 178 -5.62 -20.36 13.67
CA ALA A 178 -5.71 -21.46 14.64
C ALA A 178 -5.61 -22.84 13.98
N TYR A 179 -6.27 -23.05 12.83
CA TYR A 179 -6.17 -24.31 12.08
C TYR A 179 -4.73 -24.59 11.61
N ASP A 180 -4.08 -23.59 11.00
CA ASP A 180 -2.71 -23.72 10.49
C ASP A 180 -1.69 -23.95 11.61
N LEU A 181 -1.95 -23.36 12.79
CA LEU A 181 -1.09 -23.48 13.97
C LEU A 181 -1.24 -24.84 14.68
N LEU A 182 -2.47 -25.33 14.83
CA LEU A 182 -2.78 -26.48 15.69
C LEU A 182 -2.95 -27.80 14.95
N MET A 183 -3.39 -27.76 13.69
CA MET A 183 -3.82 -28.95 12.94
C MET A 183 -3.02 -29.20 11.66
N ALA A 184 -2.54 -28.15 10.99
CA ALA A 184 -1.76 -28.30 9.77
C ALA A 184 -0.33 -28.78 10.04
N ALA A 185 0.30 -29.42 9.04
CA ALA A 185 1.70 -29.82 9.11
C ALA A 185 2.60 -28.58 9.07
N PRO A 186 3.36 -28.28 10.14
CA PRO A 186 4.02 -27.00 10.22
C PRO A 186 5.43 -27.08 9.62
N LEU A 187 5.95 -25.96 9.11
CA LEU A 187 7.37 -25.85 8.74
C LEU A 187 8.22 -26.04 10.00
N SER A 188 9.28 -26.84 9.99
CA SER A 188 10.25 -26.83 11.10
C SER A 188 10.99 -25.49 11.19
N ALA A 189 11.55 -25.13 12.35
CA ALA A 189 12.39 -23.94 12.48
C ALA A 189 13.53 -23.94 11.45
N GLU A 190 14.18 -25.09 11.23
CA GLU A 190 15.21 -25.25 10.20
C GLU A 190 14.70 -24.86 8.81
N GLN A 191 13.52 -25.36 8.41
CA GLN A 191 12.91 -25.02 7.12
C GLN A 191 12.55 -23.55 7.05
N LEU A 192 11.98 -22.98 8.13
CA LEU A 192 11.55 -21.58 8.20
C LEU A 192 12.73 -20.61 8.02
N PHE A 193 13.88 -20.90 8.63
CA PHE A 193 15.10 -20.09 8.50
C PHE A 193 15.90 -20.35 7.21
N SER A 194 15.55 -21.41 6.48
CA SER A 194 16.20 -21.79 5.21
C SER A 194 15.33 -21.52 3.99
N LEU A 195 14.19 -20.84 4.13
CA LEU A 195 13.31 -20.53 3.02
C LEU A 195 14.04 -19.66 1.99
N ASN A 196 14.06 -20.13 0.75
CA ASN A 196 14.55 -19.37 -0.38
C ASN A 196 13.37 -18.73 -1.12
N MET A 197 13.22 -17.41 -0.98
CA MET A 197 12.14 -16.65 -1.63
C MET A 197 12.34 -16.45 -3.13
N SER A 198 13.48 -16.87 -3.69
CA SER A 198 13.67 -16.93 -5.15
C SER A 198 12.86 -18.05 -5.81
N GLN A 199 12.21 -18.92 -5.01
CA GLN A 199 11.37 -20.00 -5.49
C GLN A 199 9.93 -19.79 -5.01
N LYS A 200 8.97 -20.03 -5.92
CA LYS A 200 7.55 -19.96 -5.56
C LYS A 200 7.22 -21.03 -4.51
N LEU A 201 6.73 -20.58 -3.35
CA LEU A 201 6.21 -21.47 -2.31
C LEU A 201 4.89 -22.11 -2.76
N ARG A 202 4.65 -23.35 -2.34
CA ARG A 202 3.32 -23.97 -2.46
C ARG A 202 2.35 -23.28 -1.49
N ASP A 203 1.07 -23.24 -1.82
CA ASP A 203 0.04 -22.58 -0.99
C ASP A 203 0.05 -23.06 0.47
N THR A 204 0.29 -24.36 0.70
CA THR A 204 0.42 -24.93 2.05
C THR A 204 1.66 -24.44 2.81
N GLN A 205 2.78 -24.23 2.12
CA GLN A 205 3.99 -23.65 2.70
C GLN A 205 3.82 -22.17 2.98
N THR A 206 3.10 -21.46 2.11
CA THR A 206 2.72 -20.06 2.28
C THR A 206 1.86 -19.89 3.52
N ALA A 207 0.78 -20.67 3.69
CA ALA A 207 -0.05 -20.64 4.89
C ALA A 207 0.76 -20.95 6.16
N ALA A 208 1.63 -21.97 6.11
CA ALA A 208 2.51 -22.32 7.22
C ALA A 208 3.55 -21.23 7.54
N LEU A 209 4.02 -20.48 6.54
CA LEU A 209 4.91 -19.33 6.72
C LEU A 209 4.21 -18.22 7.52
N TYR A 210 2.98 -17.85 7.15
CA TYR A 210 2.21 -16.85 7.90
C TYR A 210 1.95 -17.29 9.34
N ALA A 211 1.41 -18.50 9.51
CA ALA A 211 1.04 -19.02 10.83
C ALA A 211 2.27 -19.17 11.74
N ARG A 212 3.31 -19.85 11.28
CA ARG A 212 4.50 -20.09 12.10
C ARG A 212 5.39 -18.85 12.22
N GLY A 213 5.37 -17.97 11.22
CA GLY A 213 5.97 -16.64 11.28
C GLY A 213 5.35 -15.78 12.37
N TRP A 214 4.01 -15.76 12.47
CA TRP A 214 3.30 -15.11 13.58
C TRP A 214 3.71 -15.71 14.92
N LEU A 215 3.70 -17.04 15.06
CA LEU A 215 4.02 -17.70 16.33
C LEU A 215 5.46 -17.39 16.80
N LEU A 216 6.43 -17.49 15.90
CA LEU A 216 7.82 -17.17 16.20
C LEU A 216 7.98 -15.69 16.53
N THR A 217 7.32 -14.80 15.77
CA THR A 217 7.35 -13.37 16.05
C THR A 217 6.77 -13.06 17.42
N HIS A 218 5.58 -13.57 17.74
CA HIS A 218 4.92 -13.38 19.03
C HIS A 218 5.81 -13.90 20.17
N TYR A 219 6.36 -15.10 20.02
CA TYR A 219 7.29 -15.69 20.98
C TYR A 219 8.53 -14.83 21.24
N LEU A 220 9.08 -14.18 20.21
CA LEU A 220 10.29 -13.37 20.31
C LEU A 220 10.01 -11.93 20.78
N VAL A 221 8.96 -11.30 20.30
CA VAL A 221 8.65 -9.88 20.55
C VAL A 221 8.06 -9.66 21.94
N MET A 222 7.30 -10.62 22.45
CA MET A 222 6.59 -10.49 23.74
C MET A 222 7.49 -10.69 24.97
N ASP A 223 8.75 -11.10 24.80
CA ASP A 223 9.73 -11.30 25.87
C ASP A 223 11.00 -10.47 25.61
N PRO A 224 11.42 -9.58 26.52
CA PRO A 224 12.58 -8.71 26.29
C PRO A 224 13.89 -9.46 26.03
N THR A 225 14.10 -10.62 26.66
CA THR A 225 15.30 -11.44 26.46
C THR A 225 15.31 -12.03 25.05
N ARG A 226 14.15 -12.51 24.60
CA ARG A 226 13.99 -13.06 23.25
C ARG A 226 14.01 -11.99 22.18
N LYS A 227 13.51 -10.80 22.49
CA LYS A 227 13.62 -9.63 21.60
C LYS A 227 15.08 -9.27 21.33
N ALA A 228 15.94 -9.34 22.36
CA ALA A 228 17.38 -9.17 22.17
C ALA A 228 18.01 -10.27 21.29
N GLN A 229 17.51 -11.52 21.37
CA GLN A 229 17.94 -12.61 20.48
C GLN A 229 17.50 -12.35 19.03
N LEU A 230 16.27 -11.87 18.82
CA LEU A 230 15.79 -11.44 17.50
C LEU A 230 16.68 -10.34 16.91
N ASP A 231 17.06 -9.35 17.71
CA ASP A 231 17.93 -8.25 17.27
C ASP A 231 19.36 -8.75 16.95
N ALA A 232 19.86 -9.77 17.66
CA ALA A 232 21.11 -10.43 17.33
C ALA A 232 21.01 -11.22 16.01
N TYR A 233 19.92 -11.97 15.82
CA TYR A 233 19.64 -12.72 14.60
C TYR A 233 19.56 -11.83 13.36
N LEU A 234 18.77 -10.74 13.42
CA LEU A 234 18.62 -9.80 12.31
C LEU A 234 19.95 -9.12 11.96
N ARG A 235 20.76 -8.77 12.97
CA ARG A 235 22.12 -8.22 12.73
C ARG A 235 23.03 -9.22 12.03
N ALA A 236 23.06 -10.47 12.47
CA ALA A 236 23.89 -11.52 11.85
C ALA A 236 23.46 -11.80 10.40
N LEU A 237 22.16 -11.85 10.15
CA LEU A 237 21.60 -12.00 8.80
C LEU A 237 22.02 -10.84 7.89
N ASN A 238 21.91 -9.60 8.35
CA ASN A 238 22.26 -8.42 7.57
C ASN A 238 23.79 -8.23 7.38
N ALA A 239 24.60 -8.91 8.19
CA ALA A 239 26.04 -9.06 8.00
C ALA A 239 26.41 -10.15 6.97
N GLY A 240 25.42 -10.87 6.41
CA GLY A 240 25.63 -11.91 5.40
C GLY A 240 25.70 -13.34 5.93
N THR A 241 25.43 -13.55 7.23
CA THR A 241 25.37 -14.91 7.80
C THR A 241 24.12 -15.63 7.27
N PRO A 242 24.23 -16.87 6.76
CA PRO A 242 23.07 -17.64 6.32
C PRO A 242 22.00 -17.77 7.41
N GLY A 243 20.71 -17.70 7.04
CA GLY A 243 19.59 -17.62 7.99
C GLY A 243 19.60 -18.73 9.06
N ALA A 244 19.74 -20.00 8.67
CA ALA A 244 19.79 -21.10 9.63
C ALA A 244 21.02 -21.06 10.56
N GLU A 245 22.15 -20.54 10.09
CA GLU A 245 23.37 -20.38 10.91
C GLU A 245 23.21 -19.24 11.91
N ALA A 246 22.71 -18.08 11.45
CA ALA A 246 22.35 -16.95 12.31
C ALA A 246 21.33 -17.35 13.37
N ALA A 247 20.34 -18.17 13.01
CA ALA A 247 19.33 -18.66 13.94
C ALA A 247 19.93 -19.58 15.01
N ARG A 248 20.85 -20.48 14.65
CA ARG A 248 21.54 -21.32 15.65
C ARG A 248 22.38 -20.51 16.62
N ALA A 249 23.05 -19.47 16.13
CA ALA A 249 23.83 -18.57 16.98
C ALA A 249 22.94 -17.77 17.94
N ALA A 250 21.78 -17.30 17.50
CA ALA A 250 20.90 -16.45 18.30
C ALA A 250 19.94 -17.22 19.21
N PHE A 251 19.41 -18.35 18.75
CA PHE A 251 18.33 -19.10 19.41
C PHE A 251 18.77 -20.47 19.94
N GLY A 252 19.98 -20.94 19.59
CA GLY A 252 20.49 -22.26 19.97
C GLY A 252 20.00 -23.39 19.06
N ASP A 253 19.85 -24.59 19.62
CA ASP A 253 19.37 -25.76 18.87
C ASP A 253 17.94 -25.53 18.36
N LEU A 254 17.76 -25.58 17.03
CA LEU A 254 16.49 -25.28 16.36
C LEU A 254 15.42 -26.35 16.64
N ARG A 255 15.81 -27.59 16.97
CA ARG A 255 14.84 -28.60 17.44
C ARG A 255 14.31 -28.27 18.83
N THR A 256 15.16 -27.71 19.68
CA THR A 256 14.76 -27.20 20.99
C THR A 256 13.88 -25.96 20.85
N LEU A 257 14.17 -25.08 19.89
CA LEU A 257 13.28 -23.96 19.55
C LEU A 257 11.90 -24.47 19.11
N ASP A 258 11.83 -25.47 18.22
CA ASP A 258 10.56 -26.06 17.77
C ASP A 258 9.72 -26.59 18.93
N LYS A 259 10.33 -27.33 19.87
CA LYS A 259 9.64 -27.79 21.08
C LYS A 259 9.13 -26.63 21.93
N SER A 260 9.92 -25.56 22.03
CA SER A 260 9.56 -24.39 22.81
C SER A 260 8.40 -23.60 22.19
N LEU A 261 8.37 -23.48 20.86
CA LEU A 261 7.26 -22.88 20.13
C LEU A 261 5.98 -23.71 20.28
N SER A 262 6.07 -25.04 20.17
CA SER A 262 4.93 -25.93 20.41
C SER A 262 4.41 -25.79 21.84
N ALA A 263 5.28 -25.79 22.84
CA ALA A 263 4.89 -25.60 24.24
C ALA A 263 4.27 -24.22 24.48
N TYR A 264 4.79 -23.18 23.82
CA TYR A 264 4.25 -21.82 23.88
C TYR A 264 2.85 -21.72 23.28
N LEU A 265 2.64 -22.34 22.12
CA LEU A 265 1.35 -22.38 21.43
C LEU A 265 0.24 -23.02 22.27
N HIS A 266 0.58 -24.06 23.05
CA HIS A 266 -0.37 -24.81 23.87
C HIS A 266 -0.61 -24.22 25.27
N LYS A 267 -0.08 -23.02 25.56
CA LYS A 267 -0.45 -22.32 26.80
C LYS A 267 -1.93 -21.96 26.78
N SER A 268 -2.57 -22.03 27.94
CA SER A 268 -3.97 -21.63 28.10
C SER A 268 -4.21 -20.13 27.87
N THR A 269 -3.16 -19.31 28.01
CA THR A 269 -3.19 -17.87 27.75
C THR A 269 -1.90 -17.40 27.08
N MET A 270 -2.01 -16.34 26.28
CA MET A 270 -0.88 -15.62 25.68
C MET A 270 -0.91 -14.16 26.12
N ALA A 271 0.27 -13.57 26.27
CA ALA A 271 0.38 -12.15 26.57
C ALA A 271 -0.04 -11.29 25.37
N ALA A 272 -0.52 -10.07 25.65
CA ALA A 272 -0.79 -9.03 24.67
C ALA A 272 -0.50 -7.66 25.32
N TYR A 273 -0.05 -6.68 24.54
CA TYR A 273 0.17 -5.33 25.05
C TYR A 273 -1.15 -4.58 25.11
N ARG A 274 -1.55 -4.10 26.28
CA ARG A 274 -2.70 -3.20 26.44
C ARG A 274 -2.24 -1.76 26.39
N ILE A 275 -2.67 -1.02 25.37
CA ILE A 275 -2.25 0.36 25.12
C ILE A 275 -3.47 1.26 25.27
N PRO A 276 -3.55 2.07 26.34
CA PRO A 276 -4.65 3.01 26.51
C PRO A 276 -4.72 3.98 25.33
N ILE A 277 -5.92 4.23 24.79
CA ILE A 277 -6.12 5.15 23.65
C ILE A 277 -5.61 6.57 24.00
N THR A 278 -5.63 6.95 25.28
CA THR A 278 -5.11 8.22 25.78
C THR A 278 -3.60 8.41 25.59
N ARG A 279 -2.84 7.34 25.30
CA ARG A 279 -1.42 7.44 24.94
C ARG A 279 -1.20 7.73 23.45
N LEU A 280 -2.22 7.51 22.62
CA LEU A 280 -2.12 7.66 21.17
C LEU A 280 -2.59 9.06 20.75
N PRO A 281 -2.09 9.59 19.61
CA PRO A 281 -2.63 10.81 19.03
C PRO A 281 -4.13 10.67 18.81
N LYS A 282 -4.90 11.72 19.14
CA LYS A 282 -6.33 11.74 18.86
C LYS A 282 -6.55 11.91 17.34
N PRO A 283 -7.30 11.01 16.69
CA PRO A 283 -7.60 11.15 15.27
C PRO A 283 -8.37 12.44 14.99
N VAL A 284 -8.01 13.12 13.91
CA VAL A 284 -8.76 14.23 13.33
C VAL A 284 -9.21 13.78 11.95
N VAL A 285 -10.53 13.63 11.78
CA VAL A 285 -11.14 13.10 10.56
C VAL A 285 -12.18 14.09 10.06
N SER A 286 -12.08 14.45 8.78
CA SER A 286 -13.11 15.20 8.06
C SER A 286 -13.92 14.23 7.21
N VAL A 287 -15.25 14.31 7.26
CA VAL A 287 -16.13 13.45 6.46
C VAL A 287 -17.05 14.29 5.59
N ARG A 288 -17.18 13.89 4.33
CA ARG A 288 -18.12 14.49 3.37
C ARG A 288 -18.82 13.41 2.56
N ALA A 289 -20.08 13.66 2.19
CA ALA A 289 -20.73 12.87 1.17
C ALA A 289 -20.06 13.14 -0.19
N LEU A 290 -19.98 12.13 -1.04
CA LEU A 290 -19.55 12.31 -2.43
C LEU A 290 -20.60 13.11 -3.21
N SER A 291 -20.14 13.98 -4.09
CA SER A 291 -20.96 14.73 -5.05
C SER A 291 -21.73 13.75 -5.96
N PRO A 292 -22.81 14.20 -6.61
CA PRO A 292 -23.51 13.36 -7.58
C PRO A 292 -22.58 12.80 -8.67
N GLY A 293 -21.64 13.60 -9.18
CA GLY A 293 -20.70 13.16 -10.22
C GLY A 293 -19.63 12.21 -9.68
N GLU A 294 -19.12 12.47 -8.48
CA GLU A 294 -18.18 11.54 -7.82
C GLU A 294 -18.83 10.18 -7.58
N ARG A 295 -20.09 10.12 -7.14
CA ARG A 295 -20.83 8.86 -6.94
C ARG A 295 -21.00 8.05 -8.20
N GLU A 296 -21.18 8.71 -9.34
CA GLU A 296 -21.26 8.02 -10.63
C GLU A 296 -19.89 7.53 -11.12
N MET A 297 -18.82 8.24 -10.79
CA MET A 297 -17.45 7.94 -11.25
C MET A 297 -16.68 6.99 -10.33
N ILE A 298 -17.08 6.82 -9.06
CA ILE A 298 -16.26 6.18 -8.02
C ILE A 298 -15.84 4.74 -8.34
N THR A 299 -16.69 3.97 -9.03
CA THR A 299 -16.36 2.57 -9.41
C THR A 299 -15.30 2.53 -10.51
N LEU A 300 -15.31 3.51 -11.43
CA LEU A 300 -14.28 3.68 -12.46
C LEU A 300 -12.99 4.19 -11.83
N ARG A 301 -13.10 5.12 -10.87
CA ARG A 301 -11.97 5.61 -10.08
C ARG A 301 -11.22 4.47 -9.40
N MET A 302 -11.94 3.57 -8.71
CA MET A 302 -11.34 2.37 -8.07
C MET A 302 -10.57 1.50 -9.06
N ARG A 303 -11.09 1.33 -10.29
CA ARG A 303 -10.43 0.52 -11.33
C ARG A 303 -9.19 1.23 -11.89
N SER A 304 -9.23 2.55 -12.07
CA SER A 304 -8.05 3.36 -12.43
C SER A 304 -6.98 3.28 -11.34
N ASP A 305 -7.39 3.50 -10.09
CA ASP A 305 -6.50 3.48 -8.92
C ASP A 305 -5.91 2.10 -8.63
N ARG A 306 -6.59 1.02 -9.03
CA ARG A 306 -6.00 -0.31 -9.00
C ARG A 306 -4.80 -0.46 -9.93
N GLY A 307 -4.69 0.39 -10.96
CA GLY A 307 -3.70 0.29 -12.02
C GLY A 307 -4.28 -0.39 -13.25
N VAL A 308 -4.06 0.23 -14.40
CA VAL A 308 -4.57 -0.19 -15.70
C VAL A 308 -3.41 -0.23 -16.70
N ASN A 309 -3.48 -1.15 -17.66
CA ASN A 309 -2.66 -1.11 -18.86
C ASN A 309 -3.45 -0.51 -20.03
N ARG A 310 -2.77 -0.32 -21.18
CA ARG A 310 -3.36 0.24 -22.40
C ARG A 310 -4.65 -0.46 -22.86
N GLU A 311 -4.77 -1.76 -22.67
CA GLU A 311 -5.96 -2.54 -23.06
C GLU A 311 -7.13 -2.29 -22.10
N THR A 312 -6.85 -2.27 -20.79
CA THR A 312 -7.86 -2.09 -19.73
C THR A 312 -8.29 -0.63 -19.52
N ALA A 313 -7.48 0.34 -19.96
CA ALA A 313 -7.76 1.77 -19.79
C ALA A 313 -8.84 2.29 -20.77
N GLN A 314 -8.87 1.81 -22.01
CA GLN A 314 -9.83 2.30 -23.01
C GLN A 314 -11.30 2.06 -22.62
N PRO A 315 -11.70 0.87 -22.12
CA PRO A 315 -13.07 0.67 -21.64
C PRO A 315 -13.44 1.60 -20.49
N ILE A 316 -12.51 1.83 -19.54
CA ILE A 316 -12.75 2.74 -18.41
C ILE A 316 -12.97 4.16 -18.92
N LEU A 317 -12.13 4.65 -19.84
CA LEU A 317 -12.31 5.97 -20.43
C LEU A 317 -13.65 6.10 -21.17
N ALA A 318 -14.06 5.07 -21.93
CA ALA A 318 -15.32 5.07 -22.65
C ALA A 318 -16.52 5.18 -21.70
N GLU A 319 -16.49 4.46 -20.58
CA GLU A 319 -17.52 4.56 -19.52
C GLU A 319 -17.47 5.92 -18.79
N ALA A 320 -16.27 6.47 -18.56
CA ALA A 320 -16.07 7.73 -17.83
C ALA A 320 -16.46 8.98 -18.63
N THR A 321 -16.31 8.96 -19.95
CA THR A 321 -16.57 10.10 -20.85
C THR A 321 -17.97 10.71 -20.67
N PRO A 322 -19.07 9.95 -20.79
CA PRO A 322 -20.42 10.50 -20.62
C PRO A 322 -20.72 10.99 -19.19
N ILE A 323 -19.97 10.53 -18.18
CA ILE A 323 -20.08 11.05 -16.82
C ILE A 323 -19.36 12.41 -16.74
N ALA A 324 -18.13 12.49 -17.23
CA ALA A 324 -17.36 13.73 -17.25
C ALA A 324 -18.06 14.86 -18.04
N GLU A 325 -18.75 14.52 -19.13
CA GLU A 325 -19.55 15.47 -19.92
C GLU A 325 -20.77 16.01 -19.16
N ARG A 326 -21.39 15.19 -18.30
CA ARG A 326 -22.51 15.62 -17.44
C ARG A 326 -22.07 16.48 -16.27
N TYR A 327 -20.83 16.33 -15.81
CA TYR A 327 -20.26 17.05 -14.67
C TYR A 327 -19.04 17.90 -15.04
N PRO A 328 -19.15 18.86 -16.00
CA PRO A 328 -18.01 19.65 -16.46
C PRO A 328 -17.51 20.68 -15.43
N LYS A 329 -18.33 20.97 -14.42
CA LYS A 329 -18.05 21.93 -13.33
C LYS A 329 -17.73 21.27 -11.99
N ASP A 330 -17.51 19.96 -11.98
CA ASP A 330 -17.05 19.23 -10.80
C ASP A 330 -15.54 18.98 -10.93
N ALA A 331 -14.75 19.68 -10.12
CA ALA A 331 -13.29 19.63 -10.21
C ALA A 331 -12.74 18.22 -9.95
N VAL A 332 -13.33 17.47 -9.03
CA VAL A 332 -12.87 16.13 -8.67
C VAL A 332 -13.16 15.15 -9.80
N VAL A 333 -14.38 15.21 -10.36
CA VAL A 333 -14.74 14.37 -11.51
C VAL A 333 -13.84 14.65 -12.72
N GLN A 334 -13.53 15.92 -13.00
CA GLN A 334 -12.62 16.27 -14.08
C GLN A 334 -11.18 15.84 -13.80
N GLY A 335 -10.74 15.89 -12.53
CA GLY A 335 -9.43 15.36 -12.11
C GLY A 335 -9.31 13.85 -12.32
N TRP A 336 -10.32 13.08 -11.88
CA TRP A 336 -10.37 11.63 -12.09
C TRP A 336 -10.47 11.26 -13.57
N PHE A 337 -11.22 12.04 -14.36
CA PHE A 337 -11.31 11.82 -15.80
C PHE A 337 -9.97 12.13 -16.51
N ALA A 338 -9.21 13.12 -16.04
CA ALA A 338 -7.89 13.43 -16.58
C ALA A 338 -6.92 12.24 -16.43
N GLU A 339 -6.94 11.55 -15.28
CA GLU A 339 -6.21 10.31 -15.05
C GLU A 339 -6.61 9.23 -16.05
N MET A 340 -7.90 8.89 -16.11
CA MET A 340 -8.42 7.83 -16.98
C MET A 340 -8.11 8.09 -18.46
N ALA A 341 -8.17 9.36 -18.89
CA ALA A 341 -7.79 9.77 -20.24
C ALA A 341 -6.28 9.66 -20.48
N LEU A 342 -5.45 10.01 -19.49
CA LEU A 342 -4.00 9.86 -19.56
C LEU A 342 -3.61 8.39 -19.67
N ASP A 343 -4.18 7.52 -18.84
CA ASP A 343 -3.95 6.07 -18.81
C ASP A 343 -4.33 5.42 -20.14
N ALA A 344 -5.41 5.90 -20.76
CA ALA A 344 -5.85 5.49 -22.10
C ALA A 344 -5.05 6.14 -23.25
N GLY A 345 -4.01 6.93 -22.95
CA GLY A 345 -3.17 7.61 -23.95
C GLY A 345 -3.87 8.74 -24.71
N ARG A 346 -5.03 9.21 -24.24
CA ARG A 346 -5.80 10.30 -24.85
C ARG A 346 -5.38 11.64 -24.28
N LEU A 347 -4.16 12.05 -24.62
CA LEU A 347 -3.49 13.22 -24.05
C LEU A 347 -4.30 14.52 -24.17
N ASP A 348 -4.99 14.74 -25.30
CA ASP A 348 -5.80 15.96 -25.48
C ASP A 348 -7.04 15.99 -24.56
N LEU A 349 -7.65 14.82 -24.31
CA LEU A 349 -8.78 14.70 -23.38
C LEU A 349 -8.29 14.92 -21.94
N ALA A 350 -7.14 14.34 -21.60
CA ALA A 350 -6.52 14.49 -20.28
C ALA A 350 -6.17 15.95 -19.99
N ASP A 351 -5.56 16.66 -20.95
CA ASP A 351 -5.21 18.08 -20.84
C ASP A 351 -6.44 18.96 -20.62
N ALA A 352 -7.47 18.76 -21.46
CA ALA A 352 -8.71 19.53 -21.36
C ALA A 352 -9.46 19.27 -20.04
N ALA A 353 -9.39 18.04 -19.53
CA ALA A 353 -9.98 17.69 -18.24
C ALA A 353 -9.21 18.32 -17.07
N ALA A 354 -7.88 18.25 -17.10
CA ALA A 354 -7.02 18.92 -16.13
C ALA A 354 -7.26 20.45 -16.13
N ASP A 355 -7.44 21.06 -17.30
CA ASP A 355 -7.78 22.49 -17.41
C ASP A 355 -9.14 22.84 -16.79
N ARG A 356 -10.17 22.01 -17.02
CA ARG A 356 -11.47 22.22 -16.36
C ARG A 356 -11.35 22.11 -14.85
N ALA A 357 -10.61 21.12 -14.34
CA ALA A 357 -10.36 20.97 -12.92
C ALA A 357 -9.63 22.20 -12.34
N LEU A 358 -8.55 22.66 -12.99
CA LEU A 358 -7.75 23.82 -12.54
C LEU A 358 -8.48 25.15 -12.65
N ALA A 359 -9.45 25.28 -13.57
CA ALA A 359 -10.31 26.46 -13.65
C ALA A 359 -11.23 26.61 -12.44
N ILE A 360 -11.60 25.49 -11.80
CA ILE A 360 -12.48 25.45 -10.62
C ILE A 360 -11.65 25.44 -9.33
N ASP A 361 -10.61 24.61 -9.29
CA ASP A 361 -9.65 24.52 -8.19
C ASP A 361 -8.21 24.69 -8.71
N PRO A 362 -7.69 25.93 -8.74
CA PRO A 362 -6.32 26.21 -9.19
C PRO A 362 -5.22 25.56 -8.33
N LYS A 363 -5.57 25.02 -7.15
CA LYS A 363 -4.67 24.36 -6.21
C LYS A 363 -4.78 22.84 -6.24
N SER A 364 -5.55 22.25 -7.16
CA SER A 364 -5.63 20.81 -7.31
C SER A 364 -4.26 20.22 -7.68
N SER A 365 -3.58 19.59 -6.71
CA SER A 365 -2.27 18.93 -6.95
C SER A 365 -2.41 17.86 -8.04
N GLN A 366 -3.48 17.06 -7.95
CA GLN A 366 -3.79 16.02 -8.93
C GLN A 366 -3.86 16.58 -10.37
N ALA A 367 -4.60 17.66 -10.60
CA ALA A 367 -4.74 18.22 -11.94
C ALA A 367 -3.42 18.85 -12.45
N LEU A 368 -2.63 19.47 -11.57
CA LEU A 368 -1.29 19.99 -11.92
C LEU A 368 -0.34 18.85 -12.33
N VAL A 369 -0.38 17.73 -11.61
CA VAL A 369 0.44 16.55 -11.88
C VAL A 369 0.03 15.88 -13.19
N TYR A 370 -1.27 15.69 -13.47
CA TYR A 370 -1.69 15.15 -14.76
C TYR A 370 -1.39 16.08 -15.93
N LYS A 371 -1.50 17.40 -15.73
CA LYS A 371 -1.07 18.36 -16.74
C LYS A 371 0.43 18.22 -17.05
N ALA A 372 1.27 18.12 -16.02
CA ALA A 372 2.69 17.85 -16.22
C ALA A 372 2.94 16.57 -17.03
N GLN A 373 2.27 15.46 -16.69
CA GLN A 373 2.42 14.18 -17.39
C GLN A 373 2.00 14.27 -18.86
N VAL A 374 0.90 14.97 -19.18
CA VAL A 374 0.50 15.22 -20.57
C VAL A 374 1.63 15.90 -21.34
N HIS A 375 2.19 16.99 -20.80
CA HIS A 375 3.28 17.72 -21.46
C HIS A 375 4.55 16.85 -21.59
N LEU A 376 4.89 16.07 -20.56
CA LEU A 376 6.03 15.13 -20.60
C LEU A 376 5.86 14.05 -21.67
N ARG A 377 4.68 13.41 -21.75
CA ARG A 377 4.38 12.38 -22.75
C ARG A 377 4.36 12.95 -24.16
N ARG A 378 3.81 14.15 -24.38
CA ARG A 378 3.87 14.86 -25.68
C ARG A 378 5.32 15.15 -26.08
N ALA A 379 6.13 15.67 -25.16
CA ALA A 379 7.55 15.96 -25.42
C ALA A 379 8.34 14.70 -25.78
N SER A 380 8.10 13.60 -25.04
CA SER A 380 8.74 12.31 -25.30
C SER A 380 8.32 11.72 -26.65
N ALA A 381 7.02 11.72 -26.97
CA ALA A 381 6.49 11.19 -28.23
C ALA A 381 6.96 11.99 -29.45
N ALA A 382 7.14 13.31 -29.29
CA ALA A 382 7.68 14.19 -30.32
C ALA A 382 9.21 14.12 -30.44
N HIS A 383 9.89 13.32 -29.60
CA HIS A 383 11.36 13.32 -29.46
C HIS A 383 11.93 14.74 -29.33
N ALA A 384 11.25 15.58 -28.55
CA ALA A 384 11.56 17.00 -28.45
C ALA A 384 12.99 17.22 -27.92
N THR A 385 13.81 17.92 -28.71
CA THR A 385 15.18 18.29 -28.33
C THR A 385 15.27 19.69 -27.71
N ASP A 386 14.24 20.52 -27.88
CA ASP A 386 14.18 21.86 -27.32
C ASP A 386 14.04 21.82 -25.78
N PRO A 387 15.03 22.35 -25.02
CA PRO A 387 14.95 22.42 -23.57
C PRO A 387 13.75 23.21 -23.04
N ALA A 388 13.18 24.14 -23.81
CA ALA A 388 12.02 24.93 -23.40
C ALA A 388 10.77 24.06 -23.20
N VAL A 389 10.54 23.07 -24.06
CA VAL A 389 9.40 22.13 -23.97
C VAL A 389 9.46 21.33 -22.67
N TRP A 390 10.63 20.77 -22.33
CA TRP A 390 10.83 20.04 -21.07
C TRP A 390 10.73 20.94 -19.84
N ARG A 391 11.19 22.19 -19.95
CA ARG A 391 11.08 23.19 -18.87
C ARG A 391 9.62 23.56 -18.59
N GLU A 392 8.80 23.70 -19.62
CA GLU A 392 7.36 23.95 -19.48
C GLU A 392 6.68 22.79 -18.73
N ALA A 393 6.94 21.54 -19.14
CA ALA A 393 6.41 20.36 -18.48
C ALA A 393 6.80 20.30 -16.99
N ARG A 394 8.07 20.58 -16.67
CA ARG A 394 8.58 20.64 -15.28
C ARG A 394 7.97 21.77 -14.48
N ASN A 395 7.58 22.90 -15.10
CA ASN A 395 6.97 24.02 -14.38
C ASN A 395 5.61 23.64 -13.76
N TRP A 396 4.86 22.74 -14.41
CA TRP A 396 3.63 22.18 -13.83
C TRP A 396 3.91 21.36 -12.57
N LEU A 397 4.98 20.56 -12.55
CA LEU A 397 5.43 19.84 -11.33
C LEU A 397 5.91 20.79 -10.25
N LEU A 398 6.63 21.87 -10.61
CA LEU A 398 7.04 22.89 -9.63
C LEU A 398 5.85 23.61 -9.01
N ARG A 399 4.75 23.77 -9.74
CA ARG A 399 3.49 24.31 -9.19
C ARG A 399 2.84 23.30 -8.24
N ALA A 400 2.77 22.03 -8.60
CA ALA A 400 2.28 20.97 -7.71
C ALA A 400 3.09 20.90 -6.41
N ASN A 401 4.42 20.93 -6.52
CA ASN A 401 5.35 20.92 -5.39
C ASN A 401 5.21 22.15 -4.47
N LYS A 402 4.68 23.27 -4.96
CA LYS A 402 4.35 24.44 -4.09
C LYS A 402 3.08 24.23 -3.28
N ILE A 403 2.19 23.35 -3.72
CA ILE A 403 0.98 22.97 -2.98
C ILE A 403 1.34 21.94 -1.91
N ASP A 404 2.10 20.91 -2.29
CA ASP A 404 2.62 19.88 -1.40
C ASP A 404 4.08 19.57 -1.75
N THR A 405 5.00 20.04 -0.90
CA THR A 405 6.45 19.84 -1.08
C THR A 405 6.91 18.40 -0.85
N ASN A 406 6.03 17.56 -0.30
CA ASN A 406 6.27 16.16 -0.01
C ASN A 406 5.35 15.26 -0.86
N ASP A 407 4.81 15.74 -1.97
CA ASP A 407 4.15 14.87 -2.97
C ASP A 407 5.22 14.01 -3.67
N ALA A 408 5.30 12.74 -3.28
CA ALA A 408 6.33 11.83 -3.76
C ALA A 408 6.20 11.58 -5.27
N TYR A 409 4.97 11.60 -5.80
CA TYR A 409 4.75 11.39 -7.23
C TYR A 409 5.26 12.57 -8.05
N ALA A 410 4.98 13.80 -7.61
CA ALA A 410 5.48 15.00 -8.28
C ALA A 410 7.03 15.05 -8.26
N LEU A 411 7.64 14.67 -7.14
CA LEU A 411 9.10 14.59 -6.98
C LEU A 411 9.70 13.50 -7.89
N GLN A 412 9.07 12.32 -7.96
CA GLN A 412 9.47 11.23 -8.85
C GLN A 412 9.38 11.64 -10.33
N LEU A 413 8.24 12.21 -10.74
CA LEU A 413 8.03 12.70 -12.10
C LEU A 413 9.05 13.78 -12.48
N PHE A 414 9.43 14.64 -11.53
CA PHE A 414 10.44 15.66 -11.77
C PHE A 414 11.79 15.04 -12.12
N TYR A 415 12.21 14.00 -11.40
CA TYR A 415 13.39 13.21 -11.75
C TYR A 415 13.25 12.51 -13.10
N GLN A 416 12.14 11.80 -13.32
CA GLN A 416 11.88 11.06 -14.56
C GLN A 416 11.90 11.95 -15.80
N SER A 417 11.45 13.20 -15.69
CA SER A 417 11.47 14.16 -16.80
C SER A 417 12.84 14.41 -17.42
N PHE A 418 13.94 14.19 -16.68
CA PHE A 418 15.31 14.28 -17.23
C PHE A 418 15.68 13.03 -18.01
N ARG A 419 15.27 11.86 -17.51
CA ARG A 419 15.46 10.56 -18.15
C ARG A 419 14.69 10.49 -19.46
N MET A 420 13.44 10.96 -19.47
CA MET A 420 12.61 11.06 -20.67
C MET A 420 13.22 12.00 -21.72
N ALA A 421 13.87 13.08 -21.29
CA ALA A 421 14.58 14.02 -22.16
C ALA A 421 15.93 13.48 -22.69
N GLY A 422 16.38 12.31 -22.24
CA GLY A 422 17.72 11.79 -22.55
C GLY A 422 18.86 12.62 -21.96
N THR A 423 18.59 13.40 -20.91
CA THR A 423 19.56 14.29 -20.25
C THR A 423 19.94 13.77 -18.87
N PRO A 424 21.19 13.99 -18.39
CA PRO A 424 21.55 13.67 -17.02
C PRO A 424 20.66 14.43 -16.01
N PRO A 425 20.07 13.73 -15.01
CA PRO A 425 19.36 14.40 -13.92
C PRO A 425 20.28 15.34 -13.15
N THR A 426 19.78 16.52 -12.80
CA THR A 426 20.51 17.48 -11.94
C THR A 426 20.58 16.98 -10.50
N ASP A 427 21.46 17.55 -9.68
CA ASP A 427 21.54 17.20 -8.25
C ASP A 427 20.22 17.45 -7.52
N ASN A 428 19.49 18.50 -7.88
CA ASN A 428 18.15 18.77 -7.34
C ASN A 428 17.16 17.66 -7.73
N ALA A 429 17.20 17.16 -8.97
CA ALA A 429 16.36 16.06 -9.41
C ALA A 429 16.70 14.74 -8.70
N LYS A 430 18.00 14.47 -8.47
CA LYS A 430 18.44 13.31 -7.68
C LYS A 430 18.03 13.43 -6.21
N ALA A 431 18.03 14.64 -5.65
CA ALA A 431 17.51 14.90 -4.31
C ALA A 431 15.99 14.70 -4.23
N ALA A 432 15.24 15.13 -5.24
CA ALA A 432 13.81 14.86 -5.35
C ALA A 432 13.52 13.35 -5.40
N LEU A 433 14.28 12.57 -6.17
CA LEU A 433 14.14 11.11 -6.21
C LEU A 433 14.39 10.46 -4.85
N ARG A 434 15.47 10.84 -4.16
CA ARG A 434 15.75 10.39 -2.79
C ARG A 434 14.60 10.72 -1.87
N ARG A 435 14.12 11.97 -1.90
CA ARG A 435 13.03 12.42 -1.04
C ARG A 435 11.74 11.66 -1.32
N ALA A 436 11.41 11.41 -2.60
CA ALA A 436 10.28 10.58 -2.98
C ALA A 436 10.40 9.17 -2.37
N HIS A 437 11.58 8.55 -2.43
CA HIS A 437 11.84 7.24 -1.83
C HIS A 437 11.73 7.27 -0.29
N GLU A 438 12.20 8.32 0.39
CA GLU A 438 12.01 8.48 1.85
C GLU A 438 10.53 8.62 2.24
N LEU A 439 9.70 9.19 1.35
CA LEU A 439 8.28 9.43 1.60
C LEU A 439 7.39 8.23 1.27
N VAL A 440 7.72 7.49 0.20
CA VAL A 440 6.99 6.28 -0.24
C VAL A 440 7.98 5.13 -0.49
N PRO A 441 8.71 4.69 0.55
CA PRO A 441 9.72 3.64 0.45
C PRO A 441 9.16 2.26 0.07
N GLN A 442 7.87 2.05 0.34
CA GLN A 442 7.13 0.85 -0.03
C GLN A 442 6.79 0.74 -1.52
N ASP A 443 7.06 1.78 -2.33
CA ASP A 443 7.02 1.67 -3.79
C ASP A 443 8.31 0.99 -4.28
N GLU A 444 8.21 -0.30 -4.59
CA GLU A 444 9.35 -1.11 -5.04
C GLU A 444 9.97 -0.58 -6.35
N GLY A 445 9.16 -0.02 -7.26
CA GLY A 445 9.62 0.55 -8.51
C GLY A 445 10.42 1.84 -8.30
N LEU A 446 9.96 2.69 -7.40
CA LEU A 446 10.67 3.90 -6.97
C LEU A 446 11.97 3.54 -6.25
N ALA A 447 11.95 2.58 -5.34
CA ALA A 447 13.14 2.11 -4.63
C ALA A 447 14.20 1.54 -5.60
N LEU A 448 13.77 0.72 -6.57
CA LEU A 448 14.67 0.21 -7.63
C LEU A 448 15.24 1.35 -8.47
N THR A 449 14.43 2.34 -8.82
CA THR A 449 14.86 3.53 -9.58
C THR A 449 15.90 4.34 -8.82
N TYR A 450 15.70 4.50 -7.51
CA TYR A 450 16.66 5.17 -6.64
C TYR A 450 17.98 4.39 -6.54
N ALA A 451 17.92 3.07 -6.34
CA ALA A 451 19.11 2.22 -6.34
C ALA A 451 19.87 2.29 -7.68
N VAL A 452 19.17 2.28 -8.82
CA VAL A 452 19.78 2.45 -10.15
C VAL A 452 20.48 3.79 -10.27
N GLN A 453 19.86 4.88 -9.79
CA GLN A 453 20.51 6.20 -9.78
C GLN A 453 21.75 6.21 -8.90
N MET A 454 21.73 5.53 -7.75
CA MET A 454 22.91 5.40 -6.87
C MET A 454 24.04 4.63 -7.55
N LEU A 455 23.73 3.59 -8.33
CA LEU A 455 24.73 2.86 -9.12
C LEU A 455 25.32 3.70 -10.24
N LEU A 456 24.53 4.57 -10.88
CA LEU A 456 25.02 5.55 -11.85
C LEU A 456 25.95 6.59 -11.21
N ASP A 457 25.72 6.92 -9.95
CA ASP A 457 26.57 7.82 -9.14
C ASP A 457 27.73 7.09 -8.43
N ASP A 458 28.00 5.82 -8.77
CA ASP A 458 29.02 4.93 -8.16
C ASP A 458 28.88 4.71 -6.63
N LYS A 459 27.68 4.91 -6.08
CA LYS A 459 27.35 4.69 -4.66
C LYS A 459 26.94 3.24 -4.39
N ARG A 460 27.85 2.30 -4.68
CA ARG A 460 27.56 0.85 -4.67
C ARG A 460 27.07 0.33 -3.31
N ASP A 461 27.74 0.70 -2.22
CA ASP A 461 27.39 0.18 -0.90
C ASP A 461 26.02 0.66 -0.44
N ALA A 462 25.72 1.94 -0.67
CA ALA A 462 24.42 2.49 -0.37
C ALA A 462 23.32 1.91 -1.28
N ALA A 463 23.62 1.63 -2.56
CA ALA A 463 22.68 0.94 -3.46
C ALA A 463 22.36 -0.48 -2.97
N ARG A 464 23.35 -1.23 -2.41
CA ARG A 464 23.10 -2.55 -1.83
C ARG A 464 22.09 -2.50 -0.68
N LEU A 465 22.13 -1.45 0.14
CA LEU A 465 21.16 -1.29 1.24
C LEU A 465 19.73 -1.15 0.72
N VAL A 466 19.52 -0.38 -0.34
CA VAL A 466 18.18 -0.23 -0.97
C VAL A 466 17.75 -1.50 -1.73
N LEU A 467 18.69 -2.20 -2.38
CA LEU A 467 18.39 -3.39 -3.17
C LEU A 467 18.06 -4.62 -2.33
N ARG A 468 18.60 -4.74 -1.12
CA ARG A 468 18.46 -5.91 -0.25
C ARG A 468 16.99 -6.21 0.11
N PRO A 469 16.20 -5.27 0.65
CA PRO A 469 14.78 -5.52 0.94
C PRO A 469 14.00 -5.94 -0.31
N LEU A 470 14.26 -5.30 -1.45
CA LEU A 470 13.61 -5.63 -2.72
C LEU A 470 13.98 -7.04 -3.22
N ALA A 471 15.27 -7.40 -3.12
CA ALA A 471 15.80 -8.68 -3.59
C ALA A 471 15.25 -9.89 -2.82
N TYR A 472 14.91 -9.70 -1.55
CA TYR A 472 14.44 -10.77 -0.65
C TYR A 472 12.96 -10.64 -0.26
N SER A 473 12.22 -9.71 -0.88
CA SER A 473 10.79 -9.50 -0.65
C SER A 473 9.99 -10.78 -0.93
N ALA A 474 9.10 -11.14 0.00
CA ALA A 474 8.21 -12.30 -0.14
C ALA A 474 7.17 -12.13 -1.26
N HIS A 475 6.90 -10.89 -1.65
CA HIS A 475 5.97 -10.52 -2.73
C HIS A 475 6.66 -10.33 -4.08
N SER A 476 7.98 -10.49 -4.15
CA SER A 476 8.72 -10.30 -5.39
C SER A 476 8.40 -11.38 -6.43
N GLN A 477 8.43 -10.98 -7.71
CA GLN A 477 8.28 -11.91 -8.81
C GLN A 477 9.50 -12.84 -8.92
N THR A 478 9.31 -14.02 -9.52
CA THR A 478 10.39 -15.00 -9.75
C THR A 478 11.59 -14.40 -10.50
N ASP A 479 11.35 -13.49 -11.46
CA ASP A 479 12.41 -12.68 -12.09
C ASP A 479 12.51 -11.32 -11.37
N ASN A 480 13.26 -11.29 -10.28
CA ASN A 480 13.44 -10.09 -9.47
C ASN A 480 14.67 -9.27 -9.96
N PRO A 481 14.47 -8.07 -10.56
CA PRO A 481 15.58 -7.24 -11.04
C PRO A 481 16.50 -6.76 -9.91
N ALA A 482 15.97 -6.51 -8.72
CA ALA A 482 16.79 -6.12 -7.57
C ALA A 482 17.71 -7.25 -7.12
N ALA A 483 17.23 -8.50 -7.15
CA ALA A 483 18.07 -9.67 -6.86
C ALA A 483 19.18 -9.86 -7.90
N ARG A 484 18.89 -9.64 -9.19
CA ARG A 484 19.91 -9.68 -10.25
C ARG A 484 20.98 -8.60 -10.07
N LEU A 485 20.58 -7.38 -9.75
CA LEU A 485 21.52 -6.28 -9.45
C LEU A 485 22.37 -6.59 -8.22
N LEU A 486 21.75 -7.06 -7.14
CA LEU A 486 22.46 -7.40 -5.90
C LEU A 486 23.49 -8.50 -6.15
N ALA A 487 23.10 -9.60 -6.82
CA ALA A 487 24.01 -10.69 -7.17
C ALA A 487 25.18 -10.21 -8.07
N ALA A 488 24.91 -9.30 -9.01
CA ALA A 488 25.95 -8.69 -9.84
C ALA A 488 26.96 -7.88 -9.01
N LEU A 489 26.47 -7.09 -8.04
CA LEU A 489 27.31 -6.30 -7.13
C LEU A 489 28.12 -7.19 -6.19
N ASP A 490 27.54 -8.30 -5.71
CA ASP A 490 28.22 -9.25 -4.83
C ASP A 490 29.31 -10.04 -5.58
N ALA A 491 29.13 -10.24 -6.89
CA ALA A 491 30.16 -10.76 -7.79
C ALA A 491 31.27 -9.74 -8.14
N GLY A 492 31.29 -8.57 -7.49
CA GLY A 492 32.34 -7.55 -7.65
C GLY A 492 32.19 -6.64 -8.86
N LYS A 493 31.05 -6.67 -9.56
CA LYS A 493 30.81 -5.77 -10.72
C LYS A 493 30.70 -4.31 -10.28
N THR A 494 31.18 -3.40 -11.13
CA THR A 494 30.97 -1.94 -10.99
C THR A 494 29.49 -1.57 -11.22
N GLY A 495 29.07 -0.37 -10.83
CA GLY A 495 27.69 0.11 -11.07
C GLY A 495 27.24 -0.07 -12.52
N PRO A 496 27.96 0.46 -13.52
CA PRO A 496 27.63 0.26 -14.94
C PRO A 496 27.57 -1.20 -15.38
N GLN A 497 28.48 -2.05 -14.89
CA GLN A 497 28.49 -3.49 -15.20
C GLN A 497 27.32 -4.25 -14.54
N ALA A 498 26.89 -3.83 -13.35
CA ALA A 498 25.74 -4.40 -12.68
C ALA A 498 24.44 -4.03 -13.40
N LEU A 499 24.32 -2.79 -13.89
CA LEU A 499 23.15 -2.33 -14.65
C LEU A 499 22.92 -3.14 -15.94
N ALA A 500 23.97 -3.72 -16.54
CA ALA A 500 23.82 -4.63 -17.67
C ALA A 500 23.01 -5.90 -17.33
N ALA A 501 22.90 -6.25 -16.05
CA ALA A 501 22.08 -7.36 -15.58
C ALA A 501 20.57 -7.09 -15.66
N LEU A 502 20.14 -5.84 -15.85
CA LEU A 502 18.71 -5.49 -15.96
C LEU A 502 18.11 -5.77 -17.35
N GLY A 503 18.93 -5.85 -18.40
CA GLY A 503 18.45 -5.96 -19.79
C GLY A 503 18.25 -4.59 -20.45
N ALA A 504 17.23 -4.46 -21.31
CA ALA A 504 16.86 -3.19 -21.95
C ALA A 504 16.59 -2.09 -20.89
N PRO A 505 16.68 -0.79 -21.23
CA PRO A 505 16.53 0.29 -20.24
C PRO A 505 15.23 0.12 -19.46
N LEU A 506 15.29 0.24 -18.14
CA LEU A 506 14.11 0.39 -17.27
C LEU A 506 13.36 1.66 -17.71
N MET A 507 12.51 1.52 -18.71
CA MET A 507 11.34 2.35 -18.86
C MET A 507 10.44 1.86 -17.74
N ILE A 508 10.31 2.65 -16.68
CA ILE A 508 9.21 2.46 -15.74
C ILE A 508 7.98 2.63 -16.62
N GLU A 509 7.30 1.52 -16.91
CA GLU A 509 6.07 1.57 -17.66
C GLU A 509 5.10 2.47 -16.89
N ASP A 510 4.46 3.35 -17.67
CA ASP A 510 3.53 4.39 -17.23
C ASP A 510 2.43 3.88 -16.28
#